data_AF-A0A9W7JFI9-F1
#
_entry.id   AF-A0A9W7JFI9-F1
#
_cell.length_a   1.000
_cell.length_b   1.000
_cell.length_c   1.000
_cell.angle_alpha   90.00
_cell.angle_beta   90.00
_cell.angle_gamma   90.00
#
_symmetry.space_group_name_H-M   'P 1'
#
loop_
_entity.id
_entity.type
_entity.pdbx_description
1 polymer ?
#
loop_
_entity_poly.entity_id
_entity_poly.type
_entity_poly.pdbx_seq_one_letter_code
_entity_poly.pdbx_strand_id
1 'polypeptide(L)'
;ELVNNFCSRELTSYEQIFEGAELAKLDKTERRYAWIKRRMRTNEEIWQIFPTSWLVPYRLCIQFCKKTRKQLEGILDNMKEKPDVATLLMALQRTLEFEDELAEKFGGGTQSREIGNEIEEIGRQSNSQSASDIRKKYEKKLAAHQVSENEEKDENKDLSAPGAGFNFHGIISSCFEPHLTVYTELEEKTLMENLEKLVQEETWDVEEGSQNNVLSSSMQLFLIIKRSLKRCSALTKSQTLYNLFKVFQRVLKAYATRLFAKLPKGGTGIVAAATGMDGQIKTSDRDQRVICYIVNSAEYCHKTSGELAESVAKIIDTQYADQVDMSEVQDEFSAVITKSLVTLVQGLETKFDAEMAAMTRVPWGTLESVGDQSGYVNGINMILSSSIPALGSLLSPIYFQFFLDKLASSVGPRFYMNIFKCKQISETGAQQMLLDTQAVKTILLEIPSLGRQTSGAAGYSKFLSREMSKAEALLKVILSPVDSVADTYRALLPEGTPMEFQRILELKGLKKSDQQSILDDFNKGSSTISQPSGAAAPGSQAMPQAPSATTVPAMSNPASAGFIASREDVLTRAAALGRGAATTGFKRFLALTEAAKDRKDGPFRKLFNA
;
A
#
# COMPACT_ATOMS: atom_id res chain seq x y z
N GLU A 1 1.73 -61.15 -4.71
CA GLU A 1 3.01 -61.60 -4.10
C GLU A 1 4.10 -61.82 -5.14
N LEU A 2 3.86 -62.66 -6.16
CA LEU A 2 4.82 -62.94 -7.24
C LEU A 2 5.44 -61.69 -7.89
N VAL A 3 4.62 -60.72 -8.29
CA VAL A 3 5.10 -59.46 -8.90
C VAL A 3 5.98 -58.64 -7.94
N ASN A 4 5.64 -58.58 -6.65
CA ASN A 4 6.44 -57.87 -5.66
C ASN A 4 7.80 -58.54 -5.44
N ASN A 5 7.83 -59.87 -5.37
CA ASN A 5 9.07 -60.64 -5.25
C ASN A 5 9.95 -60.48 -6.48
N PHE A 6 9.35 -60.50 -7.68
CA PHE A 6 10.05 -60.23 -8.93
C PHE A 6 10.66 -58.82 -8.94
N CYS A 7 9.86 -57.78 -8.67
CA CYS A 7 10.35 -56.39 -8.62
C CYS A 7 11.45 -56.20 -7.57
N SER A 8 11.32 -56.85 -6.40
CA SER A 8 12.33 -56.76 -5.34
C SER A 8 13.66 -57.41 -5.75
N ARG A 9 13.60 -58.57 -6.42
CA ARG A 9 14.80 -59.26 -6.94
C ARG A 9 15.49 -58.43 -8.03
N GLU A 10 14.73 -57.82 -8.93
CA GLU A 10 15.28 -56.94 -9.96
C GLU A 10 16.01 -55.73 -9.36
N LEU A 11 15.43 -55.13 -8.32
CA LEU A 11 15.99 -53.95 -7.63
C LEU A 11 17.14 -54.30 -6.66
N THR A 12 17.42 -55.57 -6.39
CA THR A 12 18.59 -55.95 -5.56
C THR A 12 19.90 -55.50 -6.24
N SER A 13 19.97 -55.61 -7.56
CA SER A 13 21.12 -55.12 -8.33
C SER A 13 21.25 -53.59 -8.30
N TYR A 14 20.13 -52.87 -8.21
CA TYR A 14 20.13 -51.41 -8.02
C TYR A 14 20.70 -51.02 -6.66
N GLU A 15 20.26 -51.68 -5.59
CA GLU A 15 20.74 -51.41 -4.23
C GLU A 15 22.26 -51.58 -4.13
N GLN A 16 22.80 -52.69 -4.65
CA GLN A 16 24.24 -52.94 -4.64
C GLN A 16 25.06 -51.88 -5.37
N ILE A 17 24.57 -51.36 -6.50
CA ILE A 17 25.29 -50.35 -7.29
C ILE A 17 25.28 -48.99 -6.58
N PHE A 18 24.14 -48.61 -5.98
CA PHE A 18 23.90 -47.25 -5.51
C PHE A 18 23.99 -47.06 -3.99
N GLU A 19 24.24 -48.13 -3.23
CA GLU A 19 24.70 -48.10 -1.84
C GLU A 19 26.23 -47.89 -1.72
N GLY A 20 26.99 -48.10 -2.80
CA GLY A 20 28.43 -47.86 -2.83
C GLY A 20 28.81 -46.39 -2.75
N ALA A 21 29.84 -46.05 -1.96
CA ALA A 21 30.25 -44.68 -1.65
C ALA A 21 30.52 -43.76 -2.86
N GLU A 22 30.91 -44.32 -4.02
CA GLU A 22 31.16 -43.54 -5.24
C GLU A 22 29.89 -43.11 -5.99
N LEU A 23 28.81 -43.89 -5.91
CA LEU A 23 27.54 -43.62 -6.59
C LEU A 23 26.43 -43.17 -5.62
N ALA A 24 26.70 -43.22 -4.31
CA ALA A 24 25.89 -42.67 -3.23
C ALA A 24 26.15 -41.18 -2.99
N LYS A 25 26.30 -40.39 -4.06
CA LYS A 25 26.48 -38.94 -4.02
C LYS A 25 25.34 -38.22 -4.73
N LEU A 26 25.02 -37.00 -4.29
CA LEU A 26 23.90 -36.21 -4.81
C LEU A 26 24.09 -35.85 -6.30
N ASP A 27 25.32 -35.59 -6.72
CA ASP A 27 25.69 -35.30 -8.12
C ASP A 27 25.52 -36.51 -9.06
N LYS A 28 25.35 -37.72 -8.51
CA LYS A 28 25.11 -38.96 -9.28
C LYS A 28 23.63 -39.33 -9.35
N THR A 29 22.72 -38.48 -8.90
CA THR A 29 21.27 -38.74 -8.90
C THR A 29 20.75 -39.10 -10.30
N GLU A 30 21.18 -38.41 -11.35
CA GLU A 30 20.78 -38.69 -12.74
C GLU A 30 21.13 -40.12 -13.19
N ARG A 31 22.23 -40.70 -12.69
CA ARG A 31 22.63 -42.08 -13.03
C ARG A 31 21.62 -43.11 -12.54
N ARG A 32 20.90 -42.83 -11.45
CA ARG A 32 19.84 -43.69 -10.91
C ARG A 32 18.68 -43.78 -11.90
N TYR A 33 18.28 -42.64 -12.48
CA TYR A 33 17.21 -42.56 -13.48
C TYR A 33 17.62 -43.21 -14.80
N ALA A 34 18.86 -43.00 -15.25
CA ALA A 34 19.38 -43.68 -16.43
C ALA A 34 19.40 -45.21 -16.26
N TRP A 35 19.69 -45.70 -15.05
CA TRP A 35 19.70 -47.13 -14.75
C TRP A 35 18.31 -47.77 -14.93
N ILE A 36 17.27 -47.19 -14.34
CA ILE A 36 15.91 -47.76 -14.47
C ILE A 36 15.38 -47.65 -15.89
N LYS A 37 15.64 -46.53 -16.59
CA LYS A 37 15.27 -46.37 -18.02
C LYS A 37 15.92 -47.46 -18.88
N ARG A 38 17.21 -47.75 -18.64
CA ARG A 38 17.92 -48.83 -19.34
C ARG A 38 17.34 -50.21 -18.99
N ARG A 39 17.07 -50.47 -17.70
CA ARG A 39 16.48 -51.74 -17.25
C ARG A 39 15.09 -51.97 -17.87
N MET A 40 14.29 -50.92 -18.00
CA MET A 40 12.99 -50.97 -18.69
C MET A 40 13.13 -51.39 -20.15
N ARG A 41 14.11 -50.85 -20.87
CA ARG A 41 14.34 -51.16 -22.28
C ARG A 41 14.93 -52.55 -22.50
N THR A 42 15.91 -52.96 -21.69
CA THR A 42 16.61 -54.25 -21.89
C THR A 42 15.73 -55.46 -21.60
N ASN A 43 14.73 -55.31 -20.72
CA ASN A 43 13.89 -56.42 -20.29
C ASN A 43 12.51 -56.43 -21.00
N GLU A 44 12.37 -55.76 -22.13
CA GLU A 44 11.08 -55.60 -22.84
C GLU A 44 10.38 -56.94 -23.11
N GLU A 45 11.13 -57.93 -23.59
CA GLU A 45 10.64 -59.29 -23.84
C GLU A 45 10.16 -60.01 -22.57
N ILE A 46 10.83 -59.75 -21.43
CA ILE A 46 10.46 -60.33 -20.13
C ILE A 46 9.15 -59.72 -19.62
N TRP A 47 8.91 -58.43 -19.90
CA TRP A 47 7.66 -57.77 -19.50
C TRP A 47 6.44 -58.34 -20.22
N GLN A 48 6.61 -58.82 -21.47
CA GLN A 48 5.55 -59.44 -22.26
C GLN A 48 5.13 -60.84 -21.76
N ILE A 49 5.96 -61.48 -20.92
CA ILE A 49 5.64 -62.79 -20.31
C ILE A 49 4.51 -62.65 -19.29
N PHE A 50 4.39 -61.48 -18.65
CA PHE A 50 3.38 -61.23 -17.64
C PHE A 50 2.08 -60.70 -18.28
N PRO A 51 0.91 -61.05 -17.73
CA PRO A 51 -0.35 -60.42 -18.15
C PRO A 51 -0.27 -58.89 -18.06
N THR A 52 -0.71 -58.19 -19.11
CA THR A 52 -0.69 -56.72 -19.20
C THR A 52 -1.45 -56.07 -18.04
N SER A 53 -2.51 -56.71 -17.57
CA SER A 53 -3.31 -56.28 -16.39
C SER A 53 -2.52 -56.24 -15.08
N TRP A 54 -1.37 -56.93 -14.99
CA TRP A 54 -0.53 -56.92 -13.78
C TRP A 54 0.30 -55.64 -13.66
N LEU A 55 0.46 -54.90 -14.76
CA LEU A 55 1.18 -53.62 -14.82
C LEU A 55 2.56 -53.70 -14.14
N VAL A 56 3.31 -54.76 -14.46
CA VAL A 56 4.61 -55.06 -13.82
C VAL A 56 5.62 -53.92 -13.98
N PRO A 57 5.82 -53.30 -15.16
CA PRO A 57 6.72 -52.15 -15.32
C PRO A 57 6.33 -50.95 -14.45
N TYR A 58 5.04 -50.67 -14.32
CA TYR A 58 4.51 -49.60 -13.49
C TYR A 58 4.78 -49.84 -12.00
N ARG A 59 4.52 -51.05 -11.51
CA ARG A 59 4.81 -51.44 -10.11
C ARG A 59 6.31 -51.41 -9.80
N LEU A 60 7.15 -51.80 -10.76
CA LEU A 60 8.60 -51.73 -10.64
C LEU A 60 9.08 -50.28 -10.52
N CYS A 61 8.57 -49.35 -11.32
CA CYS A 61 8.89 -47.93 -11.21
C CYS A 61 8.47 -47.35 -9.84
N ILE A 62 7.29 -47.70 -9.31
CA ILE A 62 6.86 -47.27 -7.98
C ILE A 62 7.84 -47.74 -6.90
N GLN A 63 8.25 -49.02 -6.94
CA GLN A 63 9.21 -49.58 -5.97
C GLN A 63 10.60 -48.96 -6.12
N PHE A 64 11.05 -48.74 -7.35
CA PHE A 64 12.31 -48.03 -7.64
C PHE A 64 12.30 -46.61 -7.06
N CYS A 65 11.23 -45.85 -7.28
CA CYS A 65 11.10 -44.50 -6.76
C CYS A 65 11.13 -44.49 -5.23
N LYS A 66 10.44 -45.41 -4.56
CA LYS A 66 10.46 -45.53 -3.09
C LYS A 66 11.86 -45.83 -2.54
N LYS A 67 12.60 -46.77 -3.15
CA LYS A 67 13.97 -47.09 -2.75
C LYS A 67 14.91 -45.90 -3.01
N THR A 68 14.78 -45.26 -4.17
CA THR A 68 15.58 -44.09 -4.54
C THR A 68 15.36 -42.92 -3.61
N ARG A 69 14.10 -42.61 -3.29
CA ARG A 69 13.74 -41.59 -2.30
C ARG A 69 14.44 -41.84 -0.96
N LYS A 70 14.33 -43.06 -0.40
CA LYS A 70 14.95 -43.41 0.88
C LYS A 70 16.48 -43.26 0.86
N GLN A 71 17.12 -43.63 -0.25
CA GLN A 71 18.57 -43.47 -0.41
C GLN A 71 18.96 -41.99 -0.53
N LEU A 72 18.19 -41.17 -1.25
CA LEU A 72 18.43 -39.73 -1.37
C LEU A 72 18.17 -39.00 -0.04
N GLU A 73 17.11 -39.35 0.69
CA GLU A 73 16.87 -38.87 2.07
C GLU A 73 18.08 -39.16 2.95
N GLY A 74 18.58 -40.41 2.93
CA GLY A 74 19.78 -40.78 3.69
C GLY A 74 21.04 -40.01 3.27
N ILE A 75 21.20 -39.67 1.99
CA ILE A 75 22.34 -38.85 1.52
C ILE A 75 22.20 -37.41 2.02
N LEU A 76 21.03 -36.82 1.88
CA LEU A 76 20.75 -35.44 2.27
C LEU A 76 20.86 -35.24 3.79
N ASP A 77 20.33 -36.18 4.58
CA ASP A 77 20.34 -36.10 6.05
C ASP A 77 21.73 -36.33 6.67
N ASN A 78 22.58 -37.13 6.02
CA ASN A 78 23.93 -37.44 6.51
C ASN A 78 25.00 -36.44 6.04
N MET A 79 24.64 -35.44 5.23
CA MET A 79 25.58 -34.39 4.84
C MET A 79 25.93 -33.50 6.05
N LYS A 80 27.21 -33.48 6.44
CA LYS A 80 27.71 -32.67 7.57
C LYS A 80 27.72 -31.18 7.27
N GLU A 81 27.87 -30.80 6.01
CA GLU A 81 27.87 -29.41 5.54
C GLU A 81 26.59 -29.13 4.76
N LYS A 82 26.14 -27.87 4.77
CA LYS A 82 25.02 -27.43 3.95
C LYS A 82 25.28 -27.82 2.48
N PRO A 83 24.32 -28.45 1.78
CA PRO A 83 24.53 -28.87 0.41
C PRO A 83 24.82 -27.66 -0.48
N ASP A 84 25.76 -27.83 -1.42
CA ASP A 84 25.97 -26.84 -2.47
C ASP A 84 24.66 -26.64 -3.25
N VAL A 85 24.20 -25.38 -3.31
CA VAL A 85 22.88 -25.04 -3.86
C VAL A 85 22.78 -25.46 -5.32
N ALA A 86 23.85 -25.28 -6.11
CA ALA A 86 23.85 -25.66 -7.53
C ALA A 86 23.68 -27.17 -7.71
N THR A 87 24.43 -27.97 -6.94
CA THR A 87 24.33 -29.43 -6.95
C THR A 87 22.95 -29.92 -6.49
N LEU A 88 22.39 -29.30 -5.44
CA LEU A 88 21.05 -29.61 -4.93
C LEU A 88 19.96 -29.32 -5.98
N LEU A 89 19.99 -28.14 -6.59
CA LEU A 89 19.01 -27.74 -7.60
C LEU A 89 19.11 -28.58 -8.87
N MET A 90 20.32 -28.91 -9.31
CA MET A 90 20.50 -29.82 -10.46
C MET A 90 19.92 -31.21 -10.18
N ALA A 91 20.19 -31.78 -9.01
CA ALA A 91 19.66 -33.09 -8.63
C ALA A 91 18.12 -33.08 -8.53
N LEU A 92 17.54 -32.01 -7.96
CA LEU A 92 16.09 -31.82 -7.90
C LEU A 92 15.48 -31.68 -9.30
N GLN A 93 16.05 -30.83 -10.17
CA GLN A 93 15.57 -30.65 -11.54
C GLN A 93 15.55 -31.97 -12.32
N ARG A 94 16.62 -32.76 -12.25
CA ARG A 94 16.67 -34.09 -12.89
C ARG A 94 15.65 -35.06 -12.32
N THR A 95 15.31 -34.91 -11.04
CA THR A 95 14.29 -35.73 -10.37
C THR A 95 12.90 -35.38 -10.87
N LEU A 96 12.58 -34.08 -10.99
CA LEU A 96 11.30 -33.61 -11.53
C LEU A 96 11.12 -34.04 -12.99
N GLU A 97 12.13 -33.84 -13.84
CA GLU A 97 12.12 -34.31 -15.24
C GLU A 97 11.83 -35.82 -15.32
N PHE A 98 12.42 -36.62 -14.43
CA PHE A 98 12.16 -38.05 -14.37
C PHE A 98 10.74 -38.41 -13.88
N GLU A 99 10.22 -37.70 -12.88
CA GLU A 99 8.85 -37.89 -12.38
C GLU A 99 7.80 -37.56 -13.45
N ASP A 100 8.02 -36.46 -14.19
CA ASP A 100 7.17 -36.04 -15.30
C ASP A 100 7.17 -37.09 -16.43
N GLU A 101 8.34 -37.62 -16.79
CA GLU A 101 8.43 -38.71 -17.77
C GLU A 101 7.69 -39.98 -17.32
N LEU A 102 7.74 -40.33 -16.04
CA LEU A 102 6.99 -41.47 -15.50
C LEU A 102 5.49 -41.20 -15.49
N ALA A 103 5.08 -39.99 -15.12
CA ALA A 103 3.69 -39.57 -15.15
C ALA A 103 3.11 -39.57 -16.57
N GLU A 104 3.87 -39.12 -17.58
CA GLU A 104 3.45 -39.17 -18.99
C GLU A 104 3.42 -40.62 -19.51
N LYS A 105 4.40 -41.45 -19.13
CA LYS A 105 4.49 -42.85 -19.57
C LYS A 105 3.36 -43.74 -19.04
N PHE A 106 2.91 -43.49 -17.81
CA PHE A 106 1.94 -44.36 -17.12
C PHE A 106 0.59 -43.71 -16.81
N GLY A 107 0.50 -42.38 -16.91
CA GLY A 107 -0.75 -41.64 -16.82
C GLY A 107 -1.45 -41.66 -18.17
N GLY A 108 -2.40 -42.59 -18.35
CA GLY A 108 -3.31 -42.56 -19.50
C GLY A 108 -3.92 -41.16 -19.60
N GLY A 109 -3.70 -40.49 -20.74
CA GLY A 109 -3.83 -39.04 -20.86
C GLY A 109 -5.13 -38.48 -20.32
N THR A 110 -5.05 -37.73 -19.22
CA THR A 110 -6.06 -36.71 -18.87
C THR A 110 -5.47 -35.71 -17.86
N GLN A 111 -5.50 -34.44 -18.27
CA GLN A 111 -5.54 -33.24 -17.44
C GLN A 111 -4.42 -32.98 -16.42
N SER A 112 -3.23 -32.63 -16.92
CA SER A 112 -2.41 -31.58 -16.28
C SER A 112 -1.78 -30.60 -17.27
N ARG A 113 -2.10 -30.73 -18.57
CA ARG A 113 -1.56 -29.88 -19.66
C ARG A 113 -2.38 -28.60 -19.93
N GLU A 114 -3.54 -28.42 -19.31
CA GLU A 114 -4.42 -27.27 -19.60
C GLU A 114 -4.10 -26.00 -18.78
N ILE A 115 -3.31 -26.07 -17.70
CA ILE A 115 -2.90 -24.84 -16.97
C ILE A 115 -1.62 -24.22 -17.57
N GLY A 116 -0.84 -25.00 -18.32
CA GLY A 116 0.37 -24.52 -19.00
C GLY A 116 0.11 -23.80 -20.33
N ASN A 117 -0.96 -24.17 -21.03
CA ASN A 117 -1.23 -23.69 -22.39
C ASN A 117 -2.11 -22.43 -22.46
N GLU A 118 -2.80 -22.05 -21.38
CA GLU A 118 -3.44 -20.71 -21.29
C GLU A 118 -2.41 -19.57 -21.26
N ILE A 119 -1.13 -19.88 -21.04
CA ILE A 119 -0.01 -18.93 -21.13
C ILE A 119 0.49 -18.76 -22.57
N GLU A 120 0.26 -19.73 -23.47
CA GLU A 120 0.70 -19.65 -24.87
C GLU A 120 -0.36 -19.08 -25.84
N GLU A 121 -1.66 -19.17 -25.52
CA GLU A 121 -2.72 -18.74 -26.47
C GLU A 121 -3.12 -17.25 -26.37
N ILE A 122 -2.49 -16.47 -25.49
CA ILE A 122 -2.66 -15.01 -25.44
C ILE A 122 -1.57 -14.29 -26.26
N GLY A 123 -0.51 -15.01 -26.68
CA GLY A 123 0.64 -14.46 -27.41
C GLY A 123 0.55 -14.47 -28.94
N ARG A 124 -0.53 -15.00 -29.54
CA ARG A 124 -0.71 -15.05 -31.00
C ARG A 124 -2.01 -14.42 -31.47
N GLN A 125 -2.18 -13.12 -31.21
CA GLN A 125 -3.00 -12.26 -32.07
C GLN A 125 -2.77 -10.79 -31.75
N SER A 126 -1.75 -10.20 -32.39
CA SER A 126 -1.83 -8.81 -32.84
C SER A 126 -0.76 -8.54 -33.90
N ASN A 127 -1.05 -8.87 -35.15
CA ASN A 127 -1.02 -7.84 -36.19
C ASN A 127 -1.80 -8.24 -37.46
N SER A 128 -2.73 -7.35 -37.83
CA SER A 128 -3.53 -7.26 -39.07
C SER A 128 -4.25 -8.50 -39.58
N GLN A 129 -5.59 -8.53 -39.48
CA GLN A 129 -6.44 -9.06 -40.56
C GLN A 129 -7.87 -8.51 -40.47
N SER A 130 -8.37 -8.05 -41.62
CA SER A 130 -9.59 -7.29 -41.83
C SER A 130 -10.87 -8.08 -41.53
N ALA A 131 -11.95 -7.37 -41.20
CA ALA A 131 -13.27 -7.86 -40.77
C ALA A 131 -14.02 -8.78 -41.78
N SER A 132 -13.39 -9.21 -42.86
CA SER A 132 -13.98 -10.10 -43.89
C SER A 132 -13.84 -11.60 -43.53
N ASP A 133 -12.77 -11.99 -42.82
CA ASP A 133 -12.46 -13.42 -42.60
C ASP A 133 -13.21 -14.06 -41.43
N ILE A 134 -13.78 -13.24 -40.54
CA ILE A 134 -14.58 -13.71 -39.40
C ILE A 134 -15.93 -14.25 -39.90
N ARG A 135 -16.52 -13.64 -40.94
CA ARG A 135 -17.84 -14.05 -41.48
C ARG A 135 -17.79 -15.43 -42.15
N LYS A 136 -16.69 -15.74 -42.85
CA LYS A 136 -16.47 -17.02 -43.56
C LYS A 136 -16.26 -18.22 -42.62
N LYS A 137 -15.78 -17.97 -41.39
CA LYS A 137 -15.51 -19.03 -40.39
C LYS A 137 -16.77 -19.48 -39.64
N TYR A 138 -17.77 -18.61 -39.51
CA TYR A 138 -19.06 -18.94 -38.90
C TYR A 138 -19.99 -19.73 -39.83
N GLU A 139 -19.95 -19.48 -41.15
CA GLU A 139 -20.72 -20.26 -42.12
C GLU A 139 -20.22 -21.72 -42.25
N LYS A 140 -18.91 -21.95 -42.10
CA LYS A 140 -18.31 -23.29 -42.22
C LYS A 140 -18.53 -24.19 -41.00
N LYS A 141 -18.87 -23.62 -39.83
CA LYS A 141 -19.22 -24.37 -38.61
C LYS A 141 -20.70 -24.74 -38.53
N LEU A 142 -21.59 -24.02 -39.22
CA LEU A 142 -23.01 -24.38 -39.33
C LEU A 142 -23.27 -25.50 -40.35
N ALA A 143 -22.42 -25.62 -41.39
CA ALA A 143 -22.54 -26.67 -42.40
C ALA A 143 -22.00 -28.06 -41.96
N ALA A 144 -21.22 -28.14 -40.88
CA ALA A 144 -20.59 -29.39 -40.44
C ALA A 144 -21.43 -30.17 -39.39
N HIS A 145 -22.57 -29.62 -38.94
CA HIS A 145 -23.41 -30.24 -37.91
C HIS A 145 -24.68 -30.92 -38.46
N GLN A 146 -24.81 -31.06 -39.77
CA GLN A 146 -25.82 -31.89 -40.42
C GLN A 146 -25.09 -32.81 -41.40
N VAL A 147 -24.88 -34.07 -41.02
CA VAL A 147 -24.98 -35.29 -41.86
C VAL A 147 -24.41 -36.49 -41.09
N SER A 148 -25.30 -37.49 -40.97
CA SER A 148 -25.12 -38.94 -40.73
C SER A 148 -24.63 -39.46 -39.39
N GLU A 149 -25.61 -39.83 -38.56
CA GLU A 149 -25.72 -41.16 -37.95
C GLU A 149 -25.56 -42.27 -39.02
N ASN A 150 -24.73 -43.29 -38.74
CA ASN A 150 -25.07 -44.72 -38.89
C ASN A 150 -23.92 -45.62 -38.42
N GLU A 151 -24.32 -46.74 -37.81
CA GLU A 151 -23.52 -47.78 -37.17
C GLU A 151 -22.68 -48.60 -38.16
N GLU A 152 -21.49 -49.05 -37.75
CA GLU A 152 -20.98 -50.40 -38.04
C GLU A 152 -19.90 -50.79 -37.01
N LYS A 153 -20.10 -51.96 -36.38
CA LYS A 153 -19.16 -52.65 -35.49
C LYS A 153 -18.07 -53.31 -36.34
N ASP A 154 -16.80 -53.17 -35.97
CA ASP A 154 -15.92 -54.34 -35.87
C ASP A 154 -14.68 -54.12 -34.99
N GLU A 155 -14.17 -55.24 -34.51
CA GLU A 155 -13.36 -55.47 -33.31
C GLU A 155 -11.95 -54.84 -33.28
N ASN A 156 -11.66 -54.08 -32.22
CA ASN A 156 -10.38 -54.19 -31.48
C ASN A 156 -10.55 -53.62 -30.07
N LYS A 157 -11.01 -54.48 -29.18
CA LYS A 157 -11.14 -54.23 -27.75
C LYS A 157 -9.82 -54.63 -27.06
N ASP A 158 -9.49 -53.88 -26.02
CA ASP A 158 -8.50 -54.17 -24.96
C ASP A 158 -7.06 -53.68 -25.15
N LEU A 159 -6.82 -52.37 -24.93
CA LEU A 159 -5.56 -51.89 -24.33
C LEU A 159 -5.72 -50.75 -23.29
N SER A 160 -6.93 -50.35 -22.93
CA SER A 160 -7.15 -49.34 -21.89
C SER A 160 -7.43 -50.01 -20.55
N ALA A 161 -6.40 -50.28 -19.75
CA ALA A 161 -6.58 -50.70 -18.37
C ALA A 161 -7.21 -49.54 -17.56
N PRO A 162 -8.34 -49.76 -16.87
CA PRO A 162 -8.91 -48.79 -15.94
C PRO A 162 -8.15 -48.84 -14.60
N GLY A 163 -7.72 -47.69 -14.08
CA GLY A 163 -7.49 -47.51 -12.64
C GLY A 163 -6.08 -47.76 -12.07
N ALA A 164 -5.04 -47.14 -12.64
CA ALA A 164 -3.74 -47.03 -11.96
C ALA A 164 -3.49 -45.55 -11.53
N GLY A 165 -4.35 -45.06 -10.63
CA GLY A 165 -4.34 -43.68 -10.09
C GLY A 165 -3.19 -43.37 -9.11
N PHE A 166 -1.97 -43.80 -9.42
CA PHE A 166 -0.78 -43.43 -8.64
C PHE A 166 -0.14 -42.17 -9.21
N ASN A 167 0.05 -41.16 -8.37
CA ASN A 167 0.72 -39.92 -8.77
C ASN A 167 2.24 -40.08 -8.61
N PHE A 168 2.97 -40.00 -9.72
CA PHE A 168 4.44 -40.00 -9.70
C PHE A 168 5.03 -38.64 -9.33
N HIS A 169 4.29 -37.54 -9.44
CA HIS A 169 4.77 -36.23 -9.01
C HIS A 169 4.96 -36.23 -7.49
N GLY A 170 6.14 -35.81 -7.02
CA GLY A 170 6.43 -35.72 -5.60
C GLY A 170 6.92 -37.01 -4.95
N ILE A 171 6.96 -38.16 -5.65
CA ILE A 171 7.32 -39.44 -5.03
C ILE A 171 8.78 -39.46 -4.53
N ILE A 172 9.70 -38.87 -5.28
CA ILE A 172 11.11 -38.68 -4.95
C ILE A 172 11.36 -37.21 -4.58
N SER A 173 10.92 -36.25 -5.39
CA SER A 173 11.24 -34.82 -5.27
C SER A 173 10.90 -34.23 -3.89
N SER A 174 9.88 -34.76 -3.20
CA SER A 174 9.53 -34.33 -1.84
C SER A 174 10.63 -34.53 -0.79
N CYS A 175 11.62 -35.42 -1.01
CA CYS A 175 12.74 -35.57 -0.08
C CYS A 175 13.72 -34.38 -0.08
N PHE A 176 13.70 -33.56 -1.13
CA PHE A 176 14.57 -32.39 -1.23
C PHE A 176 14.04 -31.21 -0.41
N GLU A 177 12.73 -31.16 -0.14
CA GLU A 177 12.05 -30.01 0.46
C GLU A 177 12.65 -29.52 1.80
N PRO A 178 13.00 -30.39 2.77
CA PRO A 178 13.61 -29.95 4.04
C PRO A 178 14.96 -29.25 3.85
N HIS A 179 15.65 -29.56 2.74
CA HIS A 179 17.00 -29.12 2.44
C HIS A 179 17.03 -27.90 1.50
N LEU A 180 15.88 -27.46 0.96
CA LEU A 180 15.78 -26.29 0.09
C LEU A 180 15.84 -24.93 0.83
N THR A 181 15.96 -24.93 2.15
CA THR A 181 16.13 -23.70 2.95
C THR A 181 17.36 -22.90 2.51
N VAL A 182 18.46 -23.57 2.15
CA VAL A 182 19.68 -22.92 1.63
C VAL A 182 19.45 -22.20 0.29
N TYR A 183 18.52 -22.69 -0.53
CA TYR A 183 18.11 -22.01 -1.76
C TYR A 183 17.33 -20.73 -1.43
N THR A 184 16.39 -20.78 -0.48
CA THR A 184 15.66 -19.59 -0.04
C THR A 184 16.59 -18.53 0.56
N GLU A 185 17.57 -18.93 1.38
CA GLU A 185 18.58 -18.02 1.94
C GLU A 185 19.41 -17.33 0.83
N LEU A 186 19.81 -18.09 -0.21
CA LEU A 186 20.56 -17.55 -1.34
C LEU A 186 19.71 -16.57 -2.17
N GLU A 187 18.44 -16.90 -2.43
CA GLU A 187 17.51 -16.01 -3.13
C GLU A 187 17.29 -14.71 -2.34
N GLU A 188 17.12 -14.79 -1.02
CA GLU A 188 16.98 -13.62 -0.16
C GLU A 188 18.18 -12.69 -0.27
N LYS A 189 19.39 -13.24 -0.10
CA LYS A 189 20.62 -12.46 -0.22
C LYS A 189 20.72 -11.80 -1.60
N THR A 190 20.48 -12.57 -2.66
CA THR A 190 20.55 -12.09 -4.04
C THR A 190 19.51 -10.99 -4.31
N LEU A 191 18.28 -11.14 -3.82
CA LEU A 191 17.22 -10.14 -4.00
C LEU A 191 17.52 -8.86 -3.24
N MET A 192 18.07 -8.95 -2.02
CA MET A 192 18.45 -7.79 -1.22
C MET A 192 19.63 -7.04 -1.85
N GLU A 193 20.66 -7.74 -2.34
CA GLU A 193 21.78 -7.11 -3.07
C GLU A 193 21.30 -6.40 -4.35
N ASN A 194 20.41 -7.02 -5.11
CA ASN A 194 19.81 -6.39 -6.28
C ASN A 194 18.97 -5.17 -5.89
N LEU A 195 18.18 -5.25 -4.81
CA LEU A 195 17.42 -4.11 -4.29
C LEU A 195 18.35 -2.92 -3.97
N GLU A 196 19.47 -3.17 -3.29
CA GLU A 196 20.43 -2.12 -2.95
C GLU A 196 21.05 -1.47 -4.17
N LYS A 197 21.43 -2.29 -5.15
CA LYS A 197 21.94 -1.82 -6.44
C LYS A 197 20.91 -0.97 -7.17
N LEU A 198 19.67 -1.43 -7.28
CA LEU A 198 18.57 -0.69 -7.94
C LEU A 198 18.32 0.66 -7.28
N VAL A 199 18.34 0.73 -5.95
CA VAL A 199 18.14 1.98 -5.21
C VAL A 199 19.33 2.94 -5.37
N GLN A 200 20.55 2.40 -5.53
CA GLN A 200 21.77 3.20 -5.73
C GLN A 200 21.88 3.75 -7.15
N GLU A 201 21.48 2.96 -8.16
CA GLU A 201 21.49 3.34 -9.57
C GLU A 201 20.31 4.23 -9.96
N GLU A 202 19.27 4.30 -9.13
CA GLU A 202 18.11 5.16 -9.36
C GLU A 202 18.52 6.64 -9.41
N THR A 203 18.14 7.31 -10.49
CA THR A 203 18.41 8.75 -10.72
C THR A 203 17.47 9.65 -9.93
N TRP A 204 16.33 9.11 -9.49
CA TRP A 204 15.23 9.83 -8.84
C TRP A 204 14.64 10.93 -9.74
N ASP A 205 14.79 10.75 -11.04
CA ASP A 205 14.21 11.61 -12.06
C ASP A 205 13.64 10.73 -13.17
N VAL A 206 12.47 11.09 -13.69
CA VAL A 206 11.83 10.34 -14.78
C VAL A 206 11.92 11.20 -16.03
N GLU A 207 12.47 10.63 -17.11
CA GLU A 207 12.46 11.26 -18.43
C GLU A 207 11.01 11.60 -18.82
N GLU A 208 10.77 12.86 -19.20
CA GLU A 208 9.47 13.35 -19.66
C GLU A 208 8.94 12.47 -20.80
N GLY A 209 8.00 11.57 -20.51
CA GLY A 209 7.44 10.62 -21.49
C GLY A 209 7.13 9.21 -20.96
N SER A 210 7.58 8.85 -19.75
CA SER A 210 7.20 7.56 -19.15
C SER A 210 5.71 7.54 -18.78
N GLN A 211 4.96 6.57 -19.32
CA GLN A 211 3.49 6.50 -19.24
C GLN A 211 2.90 6.51 -17.82
N ASN A 212 3.68 6.21 -16.78
CA ASN A 212 3.19 6.09 -15.41
C ASN A 212 3.86 7.01 -14.38
N ASN A 213 4.87 7.82 -14.73
CA ASN A 213 5.61 8.64 -13.74
C ASN A 213 6.06 7.82 -12.51
N VAL A 214 6.51 6.58 -12.74
CA VAL A 214 6.92 5.61 -11.72
C VAL A 214 8.43 5.40 -11.83
N LEU A 215 9.10 5.24 -10.68
CA LEU A 215 10.53 4.98 -10.58
C LEU A 215 10.90 3.64 -11.23
N SER A 216 12.00 3.65 -12.00
CA SER A 216 12.47 2.48 -12.74
C SER A 216 12.83 1.30 -11.83
N SER A 217 13.40 1.59 -10.65
CA SER A 217 13.74 0.60 -9.62
C SER A 217 12.54 -0.22 -9.16
N SER A 218 11.35 0.38 -9.06
CA SER A 218 10.13 -0.34 -8.65
C SER A 218 9.73 -1.38 -9.69
N MET A 219 9.76 -1.01 -10.98
CA MET A 219 9.42 -1.92 -12.09
C MET A 219 10.45 -3.05 -12.19
N GLN A 220 11.73 -2.71 -12.12
CA GLN A 220 12.82 -3.70 -12.18
C GLN A 220 12.78 -4.66 -10.99
N LEU A 221 12.49 -4.19 -9.78
CA LEU A 221 12.37 -5.03 -8.60
C LEU A 221 11.30 -6.12 -8.78
N PHE A 222 10.12 -5.75 -9.28
CA PHE A 222 9.06 -6.73 -9.54
C PHE A 222 9.40 -7.69 -10.69
N LEU A 223 10.17 -7.25 -11.70
CA LEU A 223 10.67 -8.16 -12.74
C LEU A 223 11.62 -9.22 -12.18
N ILE A 224 12.51 -8.83 -11.26
CA ILE A 224 13.44 -9.75 -10.60
C ILE A 224 12.66 -10.73 -9.70
N ILE A 225 11.71 -10.23 -8.90
CA ILE A 225 10.83 -11.06 -8.06
C ILE A 225 10.06 -12.07 -8.93
N LYS A 226 9.46 -11.63 -10.04
CA LYS A 226 8.74 -12.50 -10.98
C LYS A 226 9.65 -13.59 -11.57
N ARG A 227 10.90 -13.26 -11.91
CA ARG A 227 11.88 -14.25 -12.40
C ARG A 227 12.24 -15.27 -11.31
N SER A 228 12.40 -14.81 -10.06
CA SER A 228 12.63 -15.67 -8.90
C SER A 228 11.44 -16.60 -8.63
N LEU A 229 10.21 -16.06 -8.66
CA LEU A 229 8.98 -16.83 -8.55
C LEU A 229 8.88 -17.93 -9.61
N LYS A 230 9.09 -17.59 -10.89
CA LYS A 230 9.02 -18.56 -12.00
C LYS A 230 10.05 -19.69 -11.85
N ARG A 231 11.26 -19.36 -11.37
CA ARG A 231 12.31 -20.35 -11.12
C ARG A 231 11.93 -21.28 -9.96
N CYS A 232 11.42 -20.73 -8.85
CA CYS A 232 11.03 -21.53 -7.70
C CYS A 232 9.81 -22.40 -7.97
N SER A 233 8.78 -21.88 -8.66
CA SER A 233 7.55 -22.64 -8.94
C SER A 233 7.77 -23.81 -9.90
N ALA A 234 8.83 -23.76 -10.71
CA ALA A 234 9.29 -24.89 -11.53
C ALA A 234 9.99 -25.99 -10.71
N LEU A 235 10.47 -25.67 -9.50
CA LEU A 235 11.17 -26.61 -8.62
C LEU A 235 10.23 -27.22 -7.58
N THR A 236 9.35 -26.41 -6.98
CA THR A 236 8.43 -26.85 -5.93
C THR A 236 7.27 -25.87 -5.78
N LYS A 237 6.11 -26.40 -5.38
CA LYS A 237 4.89 -25.65 -5.07
C LYS A 237 4.55 -25.66 -3.58
N SER A 238 5.47 -26.19 -2.75
CA SER A 238 5.22 -26.46 -1.34
C SER A 238 5.87 -25.42 -0.41
N GLN A 239 6.39 -25.84 0.74
CA GLN A 239 6.93 -24.98 1.80
C GLN A 239 8.02 -24.00 1.32
N THR A 240 8.88 -24.39 0.39
CA THR A 240 9.98 -23.56 -0.13
C THR A 240 9.42 -22.36 -0.92
N LEU A 241 8.38 -22.57 -1.72
CA LEU A 241 7.72 -21.48 -2.45
C LEU A 241 7.05 -20.52 -1.46
N TYR A 242 6.44 -21.04 -0.39
CA TYR A 242 5.91 -20.21 0.69
C TYR A 242 7.01 -19.39 1.39
N ASN A 243 8.14 -20.02 1.72
CA ASN A 243 9.28 -19.34 2.34
C ASN A 243 9.84 -18.26 1.42
N LEU A 244 9.92 -18.52 0.11
CA LEU A 244 10.33 -17.52 -0.89
C LEU A 244 9.31 -16.37 -1.00
N PHE A 245 8.01 -16.66 -0.89
CA PHE A 245 7.00 -15.61 -0.80
C PHE A 245 7.21 -14.70 0.43
N LYS A 246 7.58 -15.27 1.59
CA LYS A 246 7.98 -14.48 2.78
C LYS A 246 9.24 -13.66 2.54
N VAL A 247 10.19 -14.13 1.72
CA VAL A 247 11.32 -13.32 1.26
C VAL A 247 10.84 -12.13 0.42
N PHE A 248 9.94 -12.34 -0.54
CA PHE A 248 9.39 -11.24 -1.35
C PHE A 248 8.74 -10.16 -0.48
N GLN A 249 7.98 -10.56 0.55
CA GLN A 249 7.42 -9.60 1.52
C GLN A 249 8.50 -8.76 2.20
N ARG A 250 9.57 -9.41 2.70
CA ARG A 250 10.69 -8.72 3.38
C ARG A 250 11.41 -7.75 2.44
N VAL A 251 11.68 -8.16 1.20
CA VAL A 251 12.33 -7.32 0.18
C VAL A 251 11.47 -6.10 -0.17
N LEU A 252 10.15 -6.29 -0.35
CA LEU A 252 9.23 -5.19 -0.66
C LEU A 252 9.09 -4.21 0.53
N LYS A 253 9.01 -4.71 1.77
CA LYS A 253 9.05 -3.85 2.98
C LYS A 253 10.36 -3.07 3.09
N ALA A 254 11.49 -3.70 2.76
CA ALA A 254 12.77 -3.03 2.71
C ALA A 254 12.76 -1.91 1.65
N TYR A 255 12.21 -2.15 0.46
CA TYR A 255 12.06 -1.11 -0.57
C TYR A 255 11.18 0.06 -0.10
N ALA A 256 10.02 -0.22 0.53
CA ALA A 256 9.17 0.82 1.13
C ALA A 256 9.94 1.67 2.14
N THR A 257 10.77 1.03 2.98
CA THR A 257 11.64 1.73 3.94
C THR A 257 12.68 2.62 3.25
N ARG A 258 13.27 2.18 2.12
CA ARG A 258 14.22 2.99 1.34
C ARG A 258 13.52 4.20 0.69
N LEU A 259 12.30 4.03 0.16
CA LEU A 259 11.48 5.14 -0.35
C LEU A 259 11.17 6.15 0.76
N PHE A 260 10.74 5.67 1.92
CA PHE A 260 10.46 6.51 3.08
C PHE A 260 11.69 7.31 3.54
N ALA A 261 12.85 6.67 3.58
CA ALA A 261 14.10 7.30 4.02
C ALA A 261 14.57 8.42 3.11
N LYS A 262 14.13 8.44 1.84
CA LYS A 262 14.45 9.47 0.85
C LYS A 262 13.59 10.72 0.95
N LEU A 263 12.50 10.68 1.71
CA LEU A 263 11.67 11.86 1.92
C LEU A 263 12.45 12.93 2.71
N PRO A 264 12.34 14.22 2.33
CA PRO A 264 12.94 15.32 3.09
C PRO A 264 12.49 15.28 4.54
N LYS A 265 13.46 15.30 5.46
CA LYS A 265 13.20 15.35 6.91
C LYS A 265 13.18 16.80 7.36
N GLY A 266 12.21 17.15 8.21
CA GLY A 266 12.23 18.45 8.88
C GLY A 266 13.42 18.56 9.83
N GLY A 267 13.86 19.79 10.08
CA GLY A 267 14.82 20.04 11.15
C GLY A 267 14.26 19.47 12.46
N THR A 268 14.99 18.54 13.07
CA THR A 268 14.61 17.92 14.35
C THR A 268 15.76 18.12 15.33
N GLY A 269 15.42 18.52 16.56
CA GLY A 269 16.39 18.69 17.64
C GLY A 269 16.23 20.01 18.41
N ILE A 270 16.94 20.11 19.54
CA ILE A 270 16.86 21.23 20.49
C ILE A 270 17.11 22.58 19.79
N VAL A 271 18.03 22.62 18.82
CA VAL A 271 18.34 23.83 18.05
C VAL A 271 17.18 24.23 17.14
N ALA A 272 16.50 23.27 16.49
CA ALA A 272 15.34 23.56 15.65
C ALA A 272 14.14 24.04 16.48
N ALA A 273 13.93 23.47 17.66
CA ALA A 273 12.93 23.93 18.62
C ALA A 273 13.22 25.35 19.14
N ALA A 274 14.48 25.65 19.46
CA ALA A 274 14.89 26.97 19.94
C ALA A 274 14.82 28.08 18.88
N THR A 275 15.04 27.76 17.60
CA THR A 275 14.98 28.73 16.50
C THR A 275 13.60 28.81 15.83
N GLY A 276 12.63 28.00 16.26
CA GLY A 276 11.31 27.90 15.62
C GLY A 276 11.35 27.24 14.23
N MET A 277 12.43 26.52 13.91
CA MET A 277 12.61 25.73 12.69
C MET A 277 12.12 24.28 12.84
N ASP A 278 11.61 23.92 14.03
CA ASP A 278 11.08 22.59 14.30
C ASP A 278 9.91 22.27 13.36
N GLY A 279 10.06 21.19 12.59
CA GLY A 279 9.08 20.81 11.57
C GLY A 279 9.10 21.62 10.26
N GLN A 280 10.01 22.58 10.07
CA GLN A 280 10.19 23.23 8.77
C GLN A 280 10.86 22.26 7.79
N ILE A 281 10.17 22.00 6.67
CA ILE A 281 10.68 21.15 5.58
C ILE A 281 10.91 22.07 4.38
N LYS A 282 12.17 22.35 4.08
CA LYS A 282 12.51 23.08 2.86
C LYS A 282 12.53 22.10 1.70
N THR A 283 11.54 22.21 0.81
CA THR A 283 11.47 21.42 -0.42
C THR A 283 11.81 22.30 -1.61
N SER A 284 12.86 21.93 -2.37
CA SER A 284 13.10 22.48 -3.70
C SER A 284 12.09 21.94 -4.71
N ASP A 285 12.02 22.53 -5.90
CA ASP A 285 11.12 22.06 -6.96
C ASP A 285 11.52 20.64 -7.43
N ARG A 286 12.82 20.31 -7.36
CA ARG A 286 13.29 18.94 -7.58
C ARG A 286 12.76 17.98 -6.51
N ASP A 287 12.82 18.37 -5.24
CA ASP A 287 12.32 17.53 -4.14
C ASP A 287 10.81 17.27 -4.27
N GLN A 288 10.04 18.29 -4.66
CA GLN A 288 8.60 18.14 -4.91
C GLN A 288 8.31 17.09 -5.98
N ARG A 289 9.06 17.10 -7.10
CA ARG A 289 8.94 16.08 -8.16
C ARG A 289 9.31 14.69 -7.68
N VAL A 290 10.44 14.56 -6.97
CA VAL A 290 10.87 13.29 -6.38
C VAL A 290 9.80 12.71 -5.46
N ILE A 291 9.18 13.53 -4.61
CA ILE A 291 8.12 13.07 -3.72
C ILE A 291 6.89 12.57 -4.51
N CYS A 292 6.51 13.25 -5.60
CA CYS A 292 5.44 12.77 -6.48
C CYS A 292 5.79 11.41 -7.12
N TYR A 293 7.02 11.23 -7.59
CA TYR A 293 7.48 9.94 -8.12
C TYR A 293 7.46 8.84 -7.07
N ILE A 294 7.82 9.15 -5.81
CA ILE A 294 7.72 8.21 -4.69
C ILE A 294 6.25 7.81 -4.46
N VAL A 295 5.31 8.76 -4.49
CA VAL A 295 3.86 8.48 -4.35
C VAL A 295 3.40 7.52 -5.45
N ASN A 296 3.70 7.81 -6.71
CA ASN A 296 3.27 6.99 -7.84
C ASN A 296 3.91 5.60 -7.79
N SER A 297 5.18 5.50 -7.40
CA SER A 297 5.90 4.23 -7.28
C SER A 297 5.36 3.39 -6.13
N ALA A 298 5.04 4.02 -5.00
CA ALA A 298 4.42 3.34 -3.88
C ALA A 298 3.00 2.86 -4.22
N GLU A 299 2.19 3.62 -4.99
CA GLU A 299 0.90 3.14 -5.51
C GLU A 299 1.09 1.93 -6.41
N TYR A 300 2.05 1.99 -7.34
CA TYR A 300 2.38 0.88 -8.22
C TYR A 300 2.77 -0.35 -7.39
N CYS A 301 3.68 -0.23 -6.42
CA CYS A 301 4.08 -1.33 -5.55
C CYS A 301 2.92 -1.89 -4.70
N HIS A 302 2.03 -1.03 -4.19
CA HIS A 302 0.84 -1.45 -3.46
C HIS A 302 -0.07 -2.32 -4.33
N LYS A 303 -0.37 -1.87 -5.54
CA LYS A 303 -1.23 -2.62 -6.46
C LYS A 303 -0.56 -3.93 -6.89
N THR A 304 0.69 -3.85 -7.30
CA THR A 304 1.44 -4.98 -7.87
C THR A 304 1.79 -6.04 -6.83
N SER A 305 1.96 -5.68 -5.56
CA SER A 305 2.10 -6.67 -4.48
C SER A 305 0.83 -7.49 -4.27
N GLY A 306 -0.36 -6.88 -4.38
CA GLY A 306 -1.64 -7.61 -4.37
C GLY A 306 -1.77 -8.60 -5.53
N GLU A 307 -1.49 -8.13 -6.76
CA GLU A 307 -1.50 -8.97 -7.97
C GLU A 307 -0.49 -10.13 -7.87
N LEU A 308 0.67 -9.90 -7.24
CA LEU A 308 1.67 -10.93 -6.95
C LEU A 308 1.13 -11.99 -5.97
N ALA A 309 0.44 -11.58 -4.89
CA ALA A 309 -0.16 -12.51 -3.93
C ALA A 309 -1.19 -13.42 -4.61
N GLU A 310 -2.09 -12.85 -5.42
CA GLU A 310 -3.06 -13.64 -6.19
C GLU A 310 -2.37 -14.63 -7.13
N SER A 311 -1.29 -14.22 -7.80
CA SER A 311 -0.54 -15.10 -8.67
C SER A 311 0.14 -16.24 -7.91
N VAL A 312 0.67 -15.99 -6.72
CA VAL A 312 1.32 -17.03 -5.89
C VAL A 312 0.28 -17.98 -5.32
N ALA A 313 -0.86 -17.48 -4.84
CA ALA A 313 -1.96 -18.28 -4.30
C ALA A 313 -2.53 -19.27 -5.33
N LYS A 314 -2.53 -18.92 -6.63
CA LYS A 314 -2.95 -19.82 -7.73
C LYS A 314 -1.94 -20.93 -8.04
N ILE A 315 -0.67 -20.74 -7.69
CA ILE A 315 0.42 -21.67 -8.05
C ILE A 315 0.78 -22.61 -6.90
N ILE A 316 0.70 -22.12 -5.66
CA ILE A 316 1.13 -22.83 -4.45
C ILE A 316 0.14 -23.92 -4.04
N ASP A 317 0.62 -24.93 -3.30
CA ASP A 317 -0.22 -25.99 -2.75
C ASP A 317 -1.33 -25.41 -1.84
N THR A 318 -2.51 -26.04 -1.88
CA THR A 318 -3.72 -25.58 -1.16
C THR A 318 -3.51 -25.37 0.34
N GLN A 319 -2.60 -26.14 0.95
CA GLN A 319 -2.25 -26.01 2.37
C GLN A 319 -1.62 -24.66 2.75
N TYR A 320 -1.01 -23.95 1.79
CA TYR A 320 -0.37 -22.65 2.00
C TYR A 320 -1.13 -21.50 1.36
N ALA A 321 -2.06 -21.77 0.44
CA ALA A 321 -2.76 -20.74 -0.33
C ALA A 321 -3.45 -19.69 0.55
N ASP A 322 -4.12 -20.11 1.62
CA ASP A 322 -4.81 -19.21 2.57
C ASP A 322 -3.85 -18.33 3.38
N GLN A 323 -2.56 -18.68 3.43
CA GLN A 323 -1.53 -17.92 4.13
C GLN A 323 -0.78 -16.93 3.23
N VAL A 324 -1.09 -16.89 1.93
CA VAL A 324 -0.52 -15.96 0.95
C VAL A 324 -1.25 -14.61 1.07
N ASP A 325 -0.71 -13.74 1.91
CA ASP A 325 -1.24 -12.40 2.14
C ASP A 325 -0.15 -11.33 1.88
N MET A 326 -0.53 -10.20 1.28
CA MET A 326 0.33 -9.03 1.06
C MET A 326 -0.19 -7.77 1.78
N SER A 327 -1.24 -7.89 2.59
CA SER A 327 -1.89 -6.75 3.26
C SER A 327 -0.92 -5.91 4.09
N GLU A 328 -0.01 -6.53 4.86
CA GLU A 328 1.00 -5.79 5.61
C GLU A 328 1.98 -5.02 4.71
N VAL A 329 2.36 -5.59 3.56
CA VAL A 329 3.25 -4.93 2.61
C VAL A 329 2.54 -3.76 1.93
N GLN A 330 1.28 -3.95 1.57
CA GLN A 330 0.41 -2.90 1.03
C GLN A 330 0.20 -1.76 2.04
N ASP A 331 0.01 -2.08 3.31
CA ASP A 331 -0.10 -1.09 4.40
C ASP A 331 1.18 -0.25 4.52
N GLU A 332 2.38 -0.84 4.39
CA GLU A 332 3.65 -0.09 4.38
C GLU A 332 3.75 0.89 3.20
N PHE A 333 3.39 0.46 1.98
CA PHE A 333 3.36 1.36 0.82
C PHE A 333 2.29 2.46 0.97
N SER A 334 1.13 2.15 1.55
CA SER A 334 0.10 3.13 1.91
C SER A 334 0.61 4.18 2.90
N ALA A 335 1.42 3.76 3.87
CA ALA A 335 2.07 4.66 4.82
C ALA A 335 3.09 5.57 4.13
N VAL A 336 3.87 5.05 3.18
CA VAL A 336 4.80 5.84 2.36
C VAL A 336 4.04 6.90 1.57
N ILE A 337 2.95 6.54 0.88
CA ILE A 337 2.10 7.48 0.13
C ILE A 337 1.59 8.61 1.04
N THR A 338 0.97 8.25 2.17
CA THR A 338 0.41 9.22 3.11
C THR A 338 1.48 10.17 3.63
N LYS A 339 2.64 9.65 4.05
CA LYS A 339 3.74 10.48 4.54
C LYS A 339 4.29 11.40 3.47
N SER A 340 4.37 10.93 2.23
CA SER A 340 4.88 11.69 1.09
C SER A 340 3.98 12.88 0.78
N LEU A 341 2.66 12.67 0.71
CA LEU A 341 1.68 13.74 0.49
C LEU A 341 1.67 14.77 1.63
N VAL A 342 1.75 14.33 2.89
CA VAL A 342 1.88 15.24 4.04
C VAL A 342 3.18 16.05 3.97
N THR A 343 4.28 15.45 3.49
CA THR A 343 5.57 16.13 3.32
C THR A 343 5.49 17.21 2.24
N LEU A 344 4.74 16.98 1.15
CA LEU A 344 4.47 18.02 0.14
C LEU A 344 3.69 19.21 0.73
N VAL A 345 2.65 18.94 1.52
CA VAL A 345 1.88 19.99 2.20
C VAL A 345 2.77 20.80 3.13
N GLN A 346 3.57 20.13 3.99
CA GLN A 346 4.50 20.80 4.90
C GLN A 346 5.59 21.60 4.15
N GLY A 347 6.06 21.09 3.02
CA GLY A 347 7.02 21.77 2.15
C GLY A 347 6.45 23.08 1.58
N LEU A 348 5.21 23.03 1.08
CA LEU A 348 4.51 24.21 0.58
C LEU A 348 4.24 25.22 1.71
N GLU A 349 3.81 24.77 2.87
CA GLU A 349 3.58 25.62 4.03
C GLU A 349 4.85 26.29 4.54
N THR A 350 5.99 25.58 4.50
CA THR A 350 7.28 26.17 4.86
C THR A 350 7.67 27.30 3.89
N LYS A 351 7.28 27.21 2.62
CA LYS A 351 7.43 28.33 1.66
C LYS A 351 6.53 29.51 2.06
N PHE A 352 5.32 29.27 2.57
CA PHE A 352 4.42 30.33 3.06
C PHE A 352 4.91 31.04 4.33
N ASP A 353 5.77 30.43 5.15
CA ASP A 353 6.27 31.06 6.37
C ASP A 353 6.97 32.40 6.15
N ALA A 354 7.72 32.53 5.04
CA ALA A 354 8.38 33.78 4.69
C ALA A 354 7.35 34.90 4.45
N GLU A 355 6.28 34.59 3.72
CA GLU A 355 5.19 35.52 3.40
C GLU A 355 4.33 35.84 4.63
N MET A 356 4.06 34.84 5.47
CA MET A 356 3.38 35.03 6.75
C MET A 356 4.21 35.92 7.69
N ALA A 357 5.53 35.78 7.72
CA ALA A 357 6.41 36.67 8.47
C ALA A 357 6.41 38.08 7.87
N ALA A 358 6.42 38.23 6.54
CA ALA A 358 6.31 39.52 5.88
C ALA A 358 5.00 40.24 6.25
N MET A 359 3.87 39.53 6.27
CA MET A 359 2.57 40.05 6.71
C MET A 359 2.64 40.66 8.13
N THR A 360 3.34 40.01 9.07
CA THR A 360 3.45 40.54 10.45
C THR A 360 4.32 41.80 10.56
N ARG A 361 5.17 42.07 9.57
CA ARG A 361 6.06 43.25 9.51
C ARG A 361 5.41 44.45 8.84
N VAL A 362 4.29 44.27 8.16
CA VAL A 362 3.53 45.39 7.58
C VAL A 362 3.06 46.31 8.72
N PRO A 363 3.24 47.64 8.61
CA PRO A 363 2.88 48.59 9.66
C PRO A 363 1.35 48.87 9.67
N TRP A 364 0.56 47.85 10.03
CA TRP A 364 -0.91 47.90 10.01
C TRP A 364 -1.54 48.99 10.88
N GLY A 365 -0.82 49.50 11.88
CA GLY A 365 -1.32 50.55 12.78
C GLY A 365 -1.18 51.97 12.24
N THR A 366 -0.29 52.20 11.26
CA THR A 366 0.02 53.53 10.72
C THR A 366 -0.25 53.63 9.22
N LEU A 367 -1.05 52.71 8.67
CA LEU A 367 -1.40 52.71 7.26
C LEU A 367 -2.38 53.88 6.99
N GLU A 368 -2.00 54.83 6.13
CA GLU A 368 -2.81 56.04 5.90
C GLU A 368 -3.95 55.83 4.90
N SER A 369 -3.75 54.96 3.90
CA SER A 369 -4.74 54.70 2.86
C SER A 369 -4.76 53.22 2.46
N VAL A 370 -5.92 52.79 1.97
CA VAL A 370 -6.10 51.47 1.33
C VAL A 370 -5.63 51.57 -0.12
N GLY A 371 -4.85 50.59 -0.57
CA GLY A 371 -4.29 50.51 -1.91
C GLY A 371 -4.43 49.11 -2.50
N ASP A 372 -3.51 48.77 -3.40
CA ASP A 372 -3.45 47.45 -4.04
C ASP A 372 -3.07 46.35 -3.04
N GLN A 373 -3.11 45.09 -3.50
CA GLN A 373 -2.78 43.92 -2.69
C GLN A 373 -1.37 44.01 -2.11
N SER A 374 -1.23 43.65 -0.82
CA SER A 374 0.06 43.64 -0.15
C SER A 374 1.05 42.65 -0.77
N GLY A 375 2.35 42.94 -0.65
CA GLY A 375 3.42 42.13 -1.24
C GLY A 375 3.39 40.63 -0.87
N TYR A 376 2.97 40.29 0.36
CA TYR A 376 2.88 38.89 0.80
C TYR A 376 1.81 38.09 0.05
N VAL A 377 0.74 38.75 -0.41
CA VAL A 377 -0.32 38.12 -1.22
C VAL A 377 0.24 37.70 -2.58
N ASN A 378 1.04 38.58 -3.19
CA ASN A 378 1.74 38.28 -4.44
C ASN A 378 2.76 37.14 -4.26
N GLY A 379 3.50 37.14 -3.14
CA GLY A 379 4.42 36.05 -2.79
C GLY A 379 3.72 34.69 -2.69
N ILE A 380 2.57 34.63 -2.00
CA ILE A 380 1.74 33.42 -1.92
C ILE A 380 1.31 32.95 -3.30
N ASN A 381 0.84 33.88 -4.15
CA ASN A 381 0.42 33.54 -5.52
C ASN A 381 1.57 32.98 -6.37
N MET A 382 2.77 33.56 -6.26
CA MET A 382 3.95 33.09 -6.97
C MET A 382 4.38 31.68 -6.52
N ILE A 383 4.33 31.40 -5.21
CA ILE A 383 4.65 30.08 -4.66
C ILE A 383 3.67 29.01 -5.18
N LEU A 384 2.38 29.34 -5.23
CA LEU A 384 1.35 28.42 -5.73
C LEU A 384 1.44 28.23 -7.24
N SER A 385 1.62 29.30 -7.99
CA SER A 385 1.73 29.27 -9.45
C SER A 385 2.96 28.48 -9.93
N SER A 386 4.04 28.45 -9.14
CA SER A 386 5.23 27.65 -9.45
C SER A 386 5.10 26.17 -9.05
N SER A 387 4.53 25.88 -7.87
CA SER A 387 4.52 24.52 -7.32
C SER A 387 3.33 23.69 -7.81
N ILE A 388 2.12 24.26 -7.84
CA ILE A 388 0.87 23.50 -8.05
C ILE A 388 0.76 22.85 -9.43
N PRO A 389 1.14 23.50 -10.56
CA PRO A 389 1.03 22.87 -11.87
C PRO A 389 1.83 21.57 -11.99
N ALA A 390 3.01 21.49 -11.37
CA ALA A 390 3.84 20.29 -11.34
C ALA A 390 3.22 19.19 -10.47
N LEU A 391 2.63 19.54 -9.33
CA LEU A 391 1.93 18.57 -8.48
C LEU A 391 0.69 18.01 -9.18
N GLY A 392 -0.08 18.88 -9.84
CA GLY A 392 -1.28 18.50 -10.59
C GLY A 392 -0.99 17.68 -11.86
N SER A 393 0.20 17.79 -12.47
CA SER A 393 0.56 16.94 -13.60
C SER A 393 1.10 15.57 -13.18
N LEU A 394 1.79 15.49 -12.04
CA LEU A 394 2.47 14.27 -11.58
C LEU A 394 1.61 13.39 -10.67
N LEU A 395 0.69 13.96 -9.89
CA LEU A 395 -0.18 13.21 -8.98
C LEU A 395 -1.48 12.79 -9.66
N SER A 396 -1.97 11.59 -9.33
CA SER A 396 -3.31 11.16 -9.75
C SER A 396 -4.41 12.01 -9.09
N PRO A 397 -5.63 12.07 -9.68
CA PRO A 397 -6.78 12.78 -9.10
C PRO A 397 -7.07 12.48 -7.64
N ILE A 398 -6.87 11.22 -7.26
CA ILE A 398 -7.12 10.72 -5.91
C ILE A 398 -6.11 11.31 -4.92
N TYR A 399 -4.83 11.31 -5.27
CA TYR A 399 -3.77 11.84 -4.41
C TYR A 399 -3.70 13.36 -4.40
N PHE A 400 -4.00 14.00 -5.53
CA PHE A 400 -4.13 15.45 -5.59
C PHE A 400 -5.30 15.93 -4.71
N GLN A 401 -6.45 15.25 -4.74
CA GLN A 401 -7.57 15.56 -3.84
C GLN A 401 -7.17 15.40 -2.36
N PHE A 402 -6.47 14.32 -2.01
CA PHE A 402 -5.97 14.14 -0.64
C PHE A 402 -5.01 15.27 -0.23
N PHE A 403 -4.11 15.68 -1.13
CA PHE A 403 -3.23 16.83 -0.93
C PHE A 403 -4.03 18.12 -0.68
N LEU A 404 -5.06 18.39 -1.50
CA LEU A 404 -5.95 19.54 -1.32
C LEU A 404 -6.65 19.54 0.04
N ASP A 405 -7.22 18.41 0.44
CA ASP A 405 -7.95 18.29 1.72
C ASP A 405 -7.02 18.57 2.91
N LYS A 406 -5.78 18.07 2.86
CA LYS A 406 -4.77 18.33 3.89
C LYS A 406 -4.28 19.77 3.88
N LEU A 407 -4.06 20.34 2.69
CA LEU A 407 -3.68 21.74 2.55
C LEU A 407 -4.76 22.67 3.13
N ALA A 408 -6.04 22.46 2.78
CA ALA A 408 -7.15 23.25 3.31
C ALA A 408 -7.29 23.15 4.83
N SER A 409 -7.10 21.94 5.38
CA SER A 409 -7.15 21.67 6.82
C SER A 409 -6.08 22.41 7.62
N SER A 410 -5.02 22.89 6.95
CA SER A 410 -3.87 23.50 7.61
C SER A 410 -3.70 24.99 7.27
N VAL A 411 -3.80 25.37 5.99
CA VAL A 411 -3.50 26.73 5.54
C VAL A 411 -4.45 27.79 6.12
N GLY A 412 -5.76 27.49 6.18
CA GLY A 412 -6.77 28.40 6.71
C GLY A 412 -6.57 28.71 8.19
N PRO A 413 -6.52 27.69 9.07
CA PRO A 413 -6.22 27.89 10.49
C PRO A 413 -4.87 28.57 10.73
N ARG A 414 -3.84 28.25 9.93
CA ARG A 414 -2.52 28.89 10.03
C ARG A 414 -2.57 30.37 9.69
N PHE A 415 -3.28 30.76 8.63
CA PHE A 415 -3.48 32.15 8.24
C PHE A 415 -4.23 32.93 9.34
N TYR A 416 -5.34 32.35 9.85
CA TYR A 416 -6.12 32.91 10.95
C TYR A 416 -5.25 33.17 12.20
N MET A 417 -4.43 32.19 12.59
CA MET A 417 -3.50 32.34 13.71
C MET A 417 -2.39 33.36 13.45
N ASN A 418 -2.01 33.58 12.19
CA ASN A 418 -0.98 34.55 11.84
C ASN A 418 -1.44 36.00 12.03
N ILE A 419 -2.73 36.30 11.85
CA ILE A 419 -3.30 37.63 12.12
C ILE A 419 -3.08 38.03 13.58
N PHE A 420 -3.23 37.10 14.52
CA PHE A 420 -2.98 37.34 15.95
C PHE A 420 -1.50 37.62 16.29
N LYS A 421 -0.57 37.42 15.35
CA LYS A 421 0.85 37.78 15.54
C LYS A 421 1.15 39.22 15.12
N CYS A 422 0.22 39.89 14.45
CA CYS A 422 0.32 41.32 14.18
C CYS A 422 0.24 42.11 15.50
N LYS A 423 0.81 43.33 15.54
CA LYS A 423 0.83 44.16 16.75
C LYS A 423 -0.48 44.93 16.94
N GLN A 424 -0.61 46.03 16.21
CA GLN A 424 -1.78 46.89 16.21
C GLN A 424 -2.25 47.04 14.76
N ILE A 425 -3.56 46.99 14.56
CA ILE A 425 -4.23 47.09 13.27
C ILE A 425 -5.20 48.28 13.38
N SER A 426 -4.95 49.34 12.62
CA SER A 426 -5.85 50.49 12.54
C SER A 426 -7.10 50.13 11.73
N GLU A 427 -8.09 51.02 11.70
CA GLU A 427 -9.27 50.84 10.84
C GLU A 427 -8.88 50.70 9.36
N THR A 428 -8.05 51.60 8.85
CA THR A 428 -7.49 51.56 7.49
C THR A 428 -6.66 50.29 7.25
N GLY A 429 -5.84 49.87 8.23
CA GLY A 429 -5.07 48.64 8.16
C GLY A 429 -5.95 47.38 8.12
N ALA A 430 -7.04 47.36 8.89
CA ALA A 430 -7.99 46.26 8.89
C ALA A 430 -8.78 46.19 7.56
N GLN A 431 -9.10 47.34 6.95
CA GLN A 431 -9.70 47.38 5.61
C GLN A 431 -8.76 46.77 4.56
N GLN A 432 -7.47 47.18 4.56
CA GLN A 432 -6.47 46.62 3.65
C GLN A 432 -6.26 45.11 3.88
N MET A 433 -6.09 44.66 5.13
CA MET A 433 -5.90 43.25 5.44
C MET A 433 -7.14 42.41 5.07
N LEU A 434 -8.34 42.98 5.12
CA LEU A 434 -9.56 42.30 4.67
C LEU A 434 -9.55 42.10 3.15
N LEU A 435 -9.12 43.10 2.37
CA LEU A 435 -8.93 42.95 0.92
C LEU A 435 -7.88 41.89 0.60
N ASP A 436 -6.74 41.91 1.29
CA ASP A 436 -5.70 40.91 1.13
C ASP A 436 -6.21 39.51 1.47
N THR A 437 -7.02 39.36 2.53
CA THR A 437 -7.62 38.08 2.93
C THR A 437 -8.54 37.54 1.83
N GLN A 438 -9.32 38.39 1.18
CA GLN A 438 -10.15 38.01 0.03
C GLN A 438 -9.32 37.60 -1.18
N ALA A 439 -8.21 38.31 -1.43
CA ALA A 439 -7.28 37.97 -2.49
C ALA A 439 -6.63 36.59 -2.24
N VAL A 440 -6.10 36.35 -1.03
CA VAL A 440 -5.54 35.04 -0.63
C VAL A 440 -6.59 33.94 -0.74
N LYS A 441 -7.82 34.17 -0.30
CA LYS A 441 -8.92 33.20 -0.44
C LYS A 441 -9.19 32.86 -1.91
N THR A 442 -9.22 33.86 -2.78
CA THR A 442 -9.42 33.68 -4.23
C THR A 442 -8.29 32.83 -4.83
N ILE A 443 -7.03 33.19 -4.55
CA ILE A 443 -5.85 32.46 -5.03
C ILE A 443 -5.88 30.99 -4.55
N LEU A 444 -6.21 30.75 -3.28
CA LEU A 444 -6.29 29.40 -2.72
C LEU A 444 -7.44 28.58 -3.33
N LEU A 445 -8.55 29.21 -3.70
CA LEU A 445 -9.67 28.55 -4.39
C LEU A 445 -9.35 28.20 -5.85
N GLU A 446 -8.37 28.86 -6.47
CA GLU A 446 -7.91 28.58 -7.83
C GLU A 446 -6.90 27.41 -7.92
N ILE A 447 -6.40 26.89 -6.79
CA ILE A 447 -5.43 25.78 -6.75
C ILE A 447 -5.86 24.57 -7.59
N PRO A 448 -7.11 24.05 -7.49
CA PRO A 448 -7.55 22.93 -8.32
C PRO A 448 -7.47 23.22 -9.83
N SER A 449 -7.75 24.46 -10.23
CA SER A 449 -7.65 24.93 -11.61
C SER A 449 -6.20 25.04 -12.07
N LEU A 450 -5.30 25.57 -11.23
CA LEU A 450 -3.86 25.62 -11.48
C LEU A 450 -3.26 24.22 -11.68
N GLY A 451 -3.75 23.24 -10.92
CA GLY A 451 -3.36 21.83 -11.05
C GLY A 451 -4.03 21.11 -12.22
N ARG A 452 -4.95 21.74 -12.94
CA ARG A 452 -5.81 21.14 -13.98
C ARG A 452 -6.63 19.93 -13.50
N GLN A 453 -6.98 19.91 -12.21
CA GLN A 453 -7.73 18.83 -11.57
C GLN A 453 -8.87 19.40 -10.73
N THR A 454 -9.97 19.77 -11.38
CA THR A 454 -11.14 20.41 -10.73
C THR A 454 -12.20 19.41 -10.26
N SER A 455 -12.17 18.18 -10.78
CA SER A 455 -13.10 17.11 -10.42
C SER A 455 -12.94 16.71 -8.94
N GLY A 456 -14.00 16.88 -8.14
CA GLY A 456 -13.98 16.54 -6.70
C GLY A 456 -13.57 17.68 -5.76
N ALA A 457 -13.13 18.82 -6.28
CA ALA A 457 -12.63 19.93 -5.47
C ALA A 457 -13.71 20.72 -4.71
N ALA A 458 -15.00 20.40 -4.88
CA ALA A 458 -16.09 21.10 -4.18
C ALA A 458 -15.98 21.01 -2.65
N GLY A 459 -15.53 19.86 -2.13
CA GLY A 459 -15.27 19.66 -0.70
C GLY A 459 -14.17 20.59 -0.19
N TYR A 460 -13.05 20.63 -0.91
CA TYR A 460 -11.93 21.54 -0.67
C TYR A 460 -12.38 23.00 -0.64
N SER A 461 -13.07 23.47 -1.68
CA SER A 461 -13.51 24.87 -1.79
C SER A 461 -14.47 25.28 -0.68
N LYS A 462 -15.39 24.39 -0.30
CA LYS A 462 -16.35 24.64 0.80
C LYS A 462 -15.63 24.73 2.15
N PHE A 463 -14.73 23.80 2.44
CA PHE A 463 -13.98 23.78 3.68
C PHE A 463 -13.06 25.01 3.80
N LEU A 464 -12.27 25.29 2.77
CA LEU A 464 -11.38 26.44 2.72
C LEU A 464 -12.14 27.76 2.88
N SER A 465 -13.28 27.92 2.18
CA SER A 465 -14.10 29.12 2.30
C SER A 465 -14.59 29.34 3.72
N ARG A 466 -14.98 28.27 4.43
CA ARG A 466 -15.40 28.34 5.83
C ARG A 466 -14.26 28.78 6.74
N GLU A 467 -13.07 28.20 6.58
CA GLU A 467 -11.92 28.57 7.42
C GLU A 467 -11.43 29.99 7.14
N MET A 468 -11.37 30.41 5.87
CA MET A 468 -11.02 31.79 5.51
C MET A 468 -12.05 32.82 5.99
N SER A 469 -13.34 32.47 6.00
CA SER A 469 -14.38 33.36 6.53
C SER A 469 -14.27 33.64 8.03
N LYS A 470 -13.58 32.78 8.81
CA LYS A 470 -13.24 33.11 10.21
C LYS A 470 -12.23 34.25 10.30
N ALA A 471 -11.25 34.30 9.41
CA ALA A 471 -10.30 35.41 9.31
C ALA A 471 -10.99 36.71 8.87
N GLU A 472 -11.89 36.63 7.89
CA GLU A 472 -12.71 37.77 7.47
C GLU A 472 -13.58 38.29 8.62
N ALA A 473 -14.22 37.39 9.38
CA ALA A 473 -15.04 37.73 10.55
C ALA A 473 -14.22 38.44 11.62
N LEU A 474 -13.03 37.95 11.94
CA LEU A 474 -12.11 38.59 12.89
C LEU A 474 -11.78 40.03 12.47
N LEU A 475 -11.42 40.24 11.20
CA LEU A 475 -11.08 41.57 10.69
C LEU A 475 -12.28 42.52 10.71
N LYS A 476 -13.49 42.01 10.43
CA LYS A 476 -14.74 42.78 10.55
C LYS A 476 -15.04 43.18 11.99
N VAL A 477 -14.70 42.35 12.98
CA VAL A 477 -14.79 42.74 14.40
C VAL A 477 -13.79 43.86 14.70
N ILE A 478 -12.55 43.79 14.19
CA ILE A 478 -11.57 44.89 14.36
C ILE A 478 -12.08 46.19 13.73
N LEU A 479 -12.80 46.13 12.59
CA LEU A 479 -13.40 47.28 11.93
C LEU A 479 -14.62 47.86 12.66
N SER A 480 -15.27 47.10 13.52
CA SER A 480 -16.49 47.57 14.20
C SER A 480 -16.21 48.74 15.16
N PRO A 481 -17.15 49.68 15.33
CA PRO A 481 -17.06 50.74 16.33
C PRO A 481 -16.83 50.18 17.74
N VAL A 482 -16.14 50.94 18.60
CA VAL A 482 -15.81 50.52 19.97
C VAL A 482 -17.08 50.19 20.77
N ASP A 483 -18.15 50.94 20.55
CA ASP A 483 -19.41 50.78 21.28
C ASP A 483 -20.17 49.48 20.93
N SER A 484 -19.92 48.90 19.75
CA SER A 484 -20.63 47.71 19.24
C SER A 484 -19.72 46.50 18.98
N VAL A 485 -18.46 46.57 19.36
CA VAL A 485 -17.45 45.52 19.10
C VAL A 485 -17.80 44.20 19.79
N ALA A 486 -18.36 44.26 21.00
CA ALA A 486 -18.80 43.10 21.76
C ALA A 486 -19.94 42.35 21.06
N ASP A 487 -20.93 43.08 20.55
CA ASP A 487 -22.08 42.49 19.85
C ASP A 487 -21.69 41.95 18.48
N THR A 488 -20.82 42.69 17.77
CA THR A 488 -20.26 42.25 16.49
C THR A 488 -19.44 40.96 16.64
N TYR A 489 -18.67 40.83 17.73
CA TYR A 489 -17.93 39.60 18.02
C TYR A 489 -18.86 38.41 18.25
N ARG A 490 -19.92 38.57 19.06
CA ARG A 490 -20.91 37.49 19.29
C ARG A 490 -21.61 37.06 18.01
N ALA A 491 -21.91 38.01 17.12
CA ALA A 491 -22.61 37.73 15.87
C ALA A 491 -21.72 37.03 14.84
N LEU A 492 -20.46 37.45 14.70
CA LEU A 492 -19.57 36.98 13.63
C LEU A 492 -18.66 35.80 14.05
N LEU A 493 -18.37 35.66 15.34
CA LEU A 493 -17.52 34.59 15.90
C LEU A 493 -18.22 33.91 17.09
N PRO A 494 -19.35 33.21 16.85
CA PRO A 494 -20.13 32.59 17.92
C PRO A 494 -19.40 31.46 18.65
N GLU A 495 -18.44 30.82 18.00
CA GLU A 495 -17.58 29.77 18.58
C GLU A 495 -16.32 30.33 19.27
N GLY A 496 -16.14 31.65 19.26
CA GLY A 496 -14.94 32.30 19.78
C GLY A 496 -14.89 32.36 21.31
N THR A 497 -13.68 32.36 21.87
CA THR A 497 -13.47 32.41 23.32
C THR A 497 -13.31 33.85 23.86
N PRO A 498 -13.64 34.13 25.13
CA PRO A 498 -13.37 35.44 25.74
C PRO A 498 -11.90 35.87 25.67
N MET A 499 -10.96 34.91 25.72
CA MET A 499 -9.53 35.19 25.53
C MET A 499 -9.19 35.60 24.10
N GLU A 500 -9.85 35.03 23.09
CA GLU A 500 -9.71 35.49 21.71
C GLU A 500 -10.29 36.89 21.55
N PHE A 501 -11.45 37.17 22.17
CA PHE A 501 -12.02 38.52 22.15
C PHE A 501 -11.07 39.55 22.76
N GLN A 502 -10.48 39.26 23.92
CA GLN A 502 -9.45 40.12 24.52
C GLN A 502 -8.29 40.38 23.56
N ARG A 503 -7.75 39.34 22.90
CA ARG A 503 -6.68 39.53 21.90
C ARG A 503 -7.12 40.37 20.70
N ILE A 504 -8.38 40.29 20.28
CA ILE A 504 -8.91 41.14 19.19
C ILE A 504 -8.96 42.62 19.63
N LEU A 505 -9.33 42.90 20.88
CA LEU A 505 -9.31 44.26 21.43
C LEU A 505 -7.86 44.82 21.52
N GLU A 506 -6.90 43.96 21.84
CA GLU A 506 -5.47 44.29 21.80
C GLU A 506 -5.01 44.63 20.38
N LEU A 507 -5.38 43.80 19.38
CA LEU A 507 -5.08 44.07 17.96
C LEU A 507 -5.69 45.38 17.48
N LYS A 508 -6.91 45.74 17.93
CA LYS A 508 -7.55 47.02 17.62
C LYS A 508 -6.80 48.22 18.23
N GLY A 509 -5.92 48.00 19.20
CA GLY A 509 -5.10 49.04 19.83
C GLY A 509 -5.81 49.84 20.91
N LEU A 510 -6.87 49.30 21.52
CA LEU A 510 -7.60 49.96 22.60
C LEU A 510 -6.74 50.08 23.87
N LYS A 511 -6.98 51.12 24.67
CA LYS A 511 -6.31 51.28 25.97
C LYS A 511 -6.79 50.21 26.94
N LYS A 512 -5.92 49.77 27.86
CA LYS A 512 -6.24 48.74 28.86
C LYS A 512 -7.48 49.08 29.71
N SER A 513 -7.70 50.36 30.01
CA SER A 513 -8.90 50.85 30.72
C SER A 513 -10.18 50.53 29.94
N ASP A 514 -10.17 50.81 28.65
CA ASP A 514 -11.32 50.71 27.77
C ASP A 514 -11.59 49.24 27.44
N GLN A 515 -10.51 48.45 27.26
CA GLN A 515 -10.60 47.00 27.13
C GLN A 515 -11.29 46.36 28.34
N GLN A 516 -10.91 46.74 29.56
CA GLN A 516 -11.50 46.16 30.78
C GLN A 516 -12.99 46.48 30.89
N SER A 517 -13.39 47.72 30.60
CA SER A 517 -14.81 48.11 30.59
C SER A 517 -15.61 47.27 29.59
N ILE A 518 -15.11 47.10 28.37
CA ILE A 518 -15.78 46.32 27.31
C ILE A 518 -15.84 44.83 27.67
N LEU A 519 -14.79 44.28 28.29
CA LEU A 519 -14.76 42.89 28.74
C LEU A 519 -15.73 42.63 29.89
N ASP A 520 -15.84 43.56 30.84
CA ASP A 520 -16.79 43.45 31.95
C ASP A 520 -18.24 43.47 31.44
N ASP A 521 -18.55 44.32 30.47
CA ASP A 521 -19.88 44.36 29.84
C ASP A 521 -20.12 43.14 28.93
N PHE A 522 -19.07 42.62 28.29
CA PHE A 522 -19.13 41.37 27.54
C PHE A 522 -19.48 40.17 28.45
N ASN A 523 -18.88 40.09 29.64
CA ASN A 523 -19.09 39.01 30.61
C ASN A 523 -20.45 39.13 31.34
N LYS A 524 -20.95 40.34 31.56
CA LYS A 524 -22.31 40.56 32.10
C LYS A 524 -23.37 40.09 31.10
N GLY A 525 -23.17 40.36 29.80
CA GLY A 525 -24.08 39.93 28.73
C GLY A 525 -24.07 38.43 28.43
N SER A 526 -23.00 37.69 28.79
CA SER A 526 -22.99 36.21 28.69
C SER A 526 -23.66 35.52 29.88
N SER A 527 -23.73 36.21 31.04
CA SER A 527 -24.36 35.71 32.27
C SER A 527 -25.89 35.73 32.23
N THR A 528 -26.50 36.46 31.29
CA THR A 528 -27.97 36.60 31.15
C THR A 528 -28.62 35.61 30.18
N ILE A 529 -27.85 34.72 29.52
CA ILE A 529 -28.38 33.69 28.60
C ILE A 529 -28.35 32.30 29.27
N SER A 530 -28.66 32.24 30.56
CA SER A 530 -28.87 30.98 31.28
C SER A 530 -29.98 31.11 32.32
N GLN A 531 -31.18 31.51 31.90
CA GLN A 531 -32.49 31.08 32.42
C GLN A 531 -33.61 31.96 31.84
N PRO A 532 -34.66 31.41 31.19
CA PRO A 532 -35.91 32.12 31.04
C PRO A 532 -36.75 31.91 32.31
N SER A 533 -36.86 32.94 33.16
CA SER A 533 -37.90 33.00 34.19
C SER A 533 -39.21 33.49 33.57
N GLY A 534 -40.19 32.58 33.51
CA GLY A 534 -41.58 32.88 33.16
C GLY A 534 -42.44 33.05 34.43
N ALA A 535 -43.12 34.19 34.45
CA ALA A 535 -44.07 34.74 35.42
C ALA A 535 -44.94 33.79 36.28
N ALA A 536 -45.28 34.33 37.46
CA ALA A 536 -46.10 33.78 38.52
C ALA A 536 -47.59 33.59 38.18
N ALA A 537 -48.23 32.64 38.88
CA ALA A 537 -49.64 32.69 39.29
C ALA A 537 -49.82 32.01 40.67
N PRO A 538 -50.76 32.45 41.53
CA PRO A 538 -50.87 32.02 42.93
C PRO A 538 -51.88 30.87 43.11
N GLY A 539 -51.57 29.92 44.00
CA GLY A 539 -52.47 28.84 44.37
C GLY A 539 -51.92 28.01 45.53
N SER A 540 -52.47 28.24 46.71
CA SER A 540 -52.21 27.57 47.98
C SER A 540 -52.72 26.12 48.04
N GLN A 541 -51.91 25.18 48.57
CA GLN A 541 -52.20 24.33 49.76
C GLN A 541 -51.48 22.97 49.75
N ALA A 542 -50.94 22.67 50.94
CA ALA A 542 -50.86 21.36 51.63
C ALA A 542 -49.88 20.25 51.14
N MET A 543 -48.91 20.00 52.04
CA MET A 543 -48.19 18.74 52.34
C MET A 543 -49.16 17.54 52.60
N PRO A 544 -48.71 16.25 52.62
CA PRO A 544 -47.54 15.77 53.39
C PRO A 544 -46.64 14.63 52.84
N GLN A 545 -45.39 14.65 53.36
CA GLN A 545 -44.43 13.59 53.79
C GLN A 545 -44.56 12.14 53.25
N ALA A 546 -43.52 11.59 52.59
CA ALA A 546 -42.38 10.78 53.10
C ALA A 546 -42.64 9.25 53.02
N PRO A 547 -41.63 8.32 53.04
CA PRO A 547 -40.22 8.51 53.39
C PRO A 547 -39.16 7.80 52.49
N SER A 548 -37.93 8.12 52.87
CA SER A 548 -36.60 7.73 52.40
C SER A 548 -36.17 6.30 52.78
N ALA A 549 -35.15 5.77 52.10
CA ALA A 549 -34.28 4.71 52.64
C ALA A 549 -32.80 4.92 52.22
N THR A 550 -31.97 5.25 53.22
CA THR A 550 -30.61 4.74 53.58
C THR A 550 -29.53 4.57 52.47
N THR A 551 -28.42 5.33 52.42
CA THR A 551 -27.21 5.47 53.29
C THR A 551 -26.14 4.36 53.20
N VAL A 552 -25.03 4.67 52.48
CA VAL A 552 -23.56 4.58 52.78
C VAL A 552 -22.93 3.27 53.36
N PRO A 553 -21.59 2.98 53.21
CA PRO A 553 -20.49 3.97 53.21
C PRO A 553 -19.26 3.74 52.31
N ALA A 554 -18.48 4.83 52.28
CA ALA A 554 -17.14 5.01 51.75
C ALA A 554 -16.03 4.51 52.70
N MET A 555 -14.83 4.34 52.14
CA MET A 555 -13.52 4.46 52.82
C MET A 555 -12.65 5.37 51.91
N SER A 556 -12.44 6.64 52.28
CA SER A 556 -11.33 7.21 53.09
C SER A 556 -10.02 7.44 52.31
N ASN A 557 -9.81 8.72 52.00
CA ASN A 557 -8.63 9.48 51.49
C ASN A 557 -7.38 9.37 52.43
N PRO A 558 -6.24 10.09 52.26
CA PRO A 558 -5.81 11.06 51.23
C PRO A 558 -4.32 10.96 50.78
N ALA A 559 -3.95 11.64 49.67
CA ALA A 559 -2.70 12.43 49.60
C ALA A 559 -2.67 13.30 48.33
N SER A 560 -2.71 14.61 48.54
CA SER A 560 -2.51 15.68 47.58
C SER A 560 -1.02 15.93 47.33
N ALA A 561 -0.60 15.90 46.06
CA ALA A 561 0.57 16.62 45.57
C ALA A 561 0.28 17.07 44.12
N GLY A 562 0.37 18.38 43.88
CA GLY A 562 -0.08 19.02 42.65
C GLY A 562 0.67 18.55 41.40
N PHE A 563 -0.08 18.33 40.32
CA PHE A 563 0.47 18.18 38.98
C PHE A 563 0.02 19.36 38.12
N ILE A 564 0.98 20.25 37.85
CA ILE A 564 0.95 21.19 36.74
C ILE A 564 1.00 20.34 35.46
N ALA A 565 -0.10 20.28 34.72
CA ALA A 565 -0.12 19.61 33.43
C ALA A 565 0.77 20.38 32.44
N SER A 566 1.90 19.78 32.05
CA SER A 566 2.78 20.31 31.01
C SER A 566 2.06 20.29 29.65
N ARG A 567 2.23 21.38 28.90
CA ARG A 567 1.75 21.59 27.53
C ARG A 567 2.16 20.47 26.56
N GLU A 568 3.20 19.70 26.88
CA GLU A 568 3.67 18.54 26.11
C GLU A 568 2.72 17.32 26.16
N ASP A 569 2.05 17.04 27.27
CA ASP A 569 1.21 15.84 27.40
C ASP A 569 -0.11 15.96 26.61
N VAL A 570 -0.61 17.18 26.45
CA VAL A 570 -1.81 17.47 25.67
C VAL A 570 -1.50 17.42 24.16
N LEU A 571 -0.33 17.94 23.74
CA LEU A 571 0.15 17.86 22.35
C LEU A 571 0.46 16.41 21.94
N THR A 572 1.04 15.60 22.84
CA THR A 572 1.39 14.20 22.55
C THR A 572 0.14 13.32 22.43
N ARG A 573 -0.91 13.57 23.22
CA ARG A 573 -2.23 12.90 23.06
C ARG A 573 -2.99 13.36 21.81
N ALA A 574 -2.92 14.64 21.45
CA ALA A 574 -3.51 15.14 20.20
C ALA A 574 -2.80 14.57 18.95
N ALA A 575 -1.47 14.42 19.00
CA ALA A 575 -0.69 13.78 17.95
C ALA A 575 -0.96 12.27 17.83
N ALA A 576 -1.24 11.58 18.95
CA ALA A 576 -1.62 10.16 18.95
C ALA A 576 -3.03 9.91 18.37
N LEU A 577 -3.99 10.79 18.67
CA LEU A 577 -5.35 10.73 18.10
C LEU A 577 -5.38 11.10 16.60
N GLY A 578 -4.52 12.03 16.16
CA GLY A 578 -4.36 12.38 14.75
C GLY A 578 -3.75 11.25 13.89
N ARG A 579 -2.83 10.45 14.46
CA ARG A 579 -2.23 9.30 13.77
C ARG A 579 -3.24 8.17 13.50
N GLY A 580 -4.12 7.87 14.45
CA GLY A 580 -5.15 6.82 14.29
C GLY A 580 -6.31 7.22 13.37
N ALA A 581 -6.71 8.49 13.38
CA ALA A 581 -7.77 9.00 12.51
C ALA A 581 -7.32 9.15 11.04
N ALA A 582 -6.06 9.54 10.81
CA ALA A 582 -5.51 9.68 9.45
C ALA A 582 -5.32 8.33 8.74
N THR A 583 -4.85 7.30 9.45
CA THR A 583 -4.69 5.94 8.88
C THR A 583 -6.03 5.27 8.62
N THR A 584 -7.00 5.43 9.52
CA THR A 584 -8.36 4.87 9.36
C THR A 584 -9.12 5.57 8.22
N GLY A 585 -9.00 6.90 8.11
CA GLY A 585 -9.57 7.67 7.00
C GLY A 585 -8.95 7.30 5.66
N PHE A 586 -7.63 7.06 5.62
CA PHE A 586 -6.92 6.64 4.40
C PHE A 586 -7.27 5.21 3.98
N LYS A 587 -7.37 4.26 4.91
CA LYS A 587 -7.84 2.88 4.63
C LYS A 587 -9.27 2.87 4.08
N ARG A 588 -10.17 3.70 4.63
CA ARG A 588 -11.54 3.85 4.12
C ARG A 588 -11.57 4.49 2.73
N PHE A 589 -10.65 5.41 2.45
CA PHE A 589 -10.49 6.07 1.15
C PHE A 589 -9.92 5.12 0.07
N LEU A 590 -8.94 4.27 0.40
CA LEU A 590 -8.43 3.23 -0.50
C LEU A 590 -9.49 2.15 -0.79
N ALA A 591 -10.26 1.71 0.21
CA ALA A 591 -11.35 0.76 0.00
C ALA A 591 -12.45 1.32 -0.93
N LEU A 592 -12.77 2.61 -0.83
CA LEU A 592 -13.67 3.31 -1.77
C LEU A 592 -13.05 3.44 -3.17
N THR A 593 -11.72 3.48 -3.26
CA THR A 593 -10.98 3.57 -4.52
C THR A 593 -10.90 2.20 -5.22
N GLU A 594 -10.68 1.11 -4.49
CA GLU A 594 -10.74 -0.26 -5.04
C GLU A 594 -12.12 -0.57 -5.59
N ALA A 595 -13.18 -0.17 -4.88
CA ALA A 595 -14.57 -0.30 -5.37
C ALA A 595 -14.87 0.55 -6.62
N ALA A 596 -14.11 1.62 -6.88
CA ALA A 596 -14.28 2.50 -8.04
C ALA A 596 -13.35 2.14 -9.22
N LYS A 597 -12.31 1.33 -9.02
CA LYS A 597 -11.26 1.00 -10.01
C LYS A 597 -11.51 -0.33 -10.73
N ASP A 598 -12.72 -0.90 -10.61
CA ASP A 598 -13.17 -2.14 -11.25
C ASP A 598 -13.40 -2.01 -12.78
N ARG A 599 -12.54 -1.23 -13.45
CA ARG A 599 -12.35 -1.26 -14.90
C ARG A 599 -11.13 -2.10 -15.21
N LYS A 600 -11.42 -3.27 -15.81
CA LYS A 600 -10.48 -4.24 -16.39
C LYS A 600 -9.33 -3.54 -17.13
N ASP A 601 -8.12 -4.04 -16.90
CA ASP A 601 -6.81 -3.66 -17.48
C ASP A 601 -5.87 -2.85 -16.55
N GLY A 602 -5.28 -3.56 -15.58
CA GLY A 602 -4.23 -3.05 -14.69
C GLY A 602 -2.83 -2.97 -15.34
N PRO A 603 -1.91 -2.16 -14.76
CA PRO A 603 -0.54 -1.97 -15.25
C PRO A 603 0.28 -3.27 -15.34
N PHE A 604 -0.05 -4.26 -14.52
CA PHE A 604 0.59 -5.58 -14.55
C PHE A 604 0.46 -6.26 -15.90
N ARG A 605 -0.67 -6.08 -16.61
CA ARG A 605 -0.84 -6.61 -17.97
C ARG A 605 0.06 -5.92 -18.99
N LYS A 606 0.35 -4.63 -18.83
CA LYS A 606 1.17 -3.84 -19.76
C LYS A 606 2.67 -4.20 -19.68
N LEU A 607 3.15 -4.62 -18.51
CA LEU A 607 4.50 -5.16 -18.33
C LEU A 607 4.70 -6.58 -18.90
N PHE A 608 3.65 -7.22 -19.41
CA PHE A 608 3.72 -8.50 -20.11
C PHE A 608 3.56 -8.36 -21.64
N ASN A 609 3.27 -7.14 -22.14
CA ASN A 609 3.12 -6.84 -23.57
C ASN A 609 4.34 -6.10 -24.17
N ALA A 610 5.43 -5.92 -23.41
CA ALA A 610 6.67 -5.28 -23.86
C ALA A 610 7.87 -6.22 -23.74
#